data_AF-A0A2N0WBK8-F1
#
_entry.id   AF-A0A2N0WBK8-F1
#
_cell.length_a   1.000
_cell.length_b   1.000
_cell.length_c   1.000
_cell.angle_alpha   90.00
_cell.angle_beta   90.00
_cell.angle_gamma   90.00
#
_symmetry.space_group_name_H-M   'P 1'
#
loop_
_entity.id
_entity.type
_entity.pdbx_description
1 polymer ?
#
loop_
_entity_poly.entity_id
_entity_poly.type
_entity_poly.pdbx_seq_one_letter_code
_entity_poly.pdbx_strand_id
1 'polypeptide(L)'
;MNIQTTYTAFSGNSLIANGTPTDLALKIKRIPQITENILFFNDQTGQQIDLDLSGSDHEIQQRYSEPEPTKKVGRPKLGVISREITLQKKHWDWLDQQSASASAVIRKLIDKALNDPTSESNIMLAKQATDRFMSAMLGNMPNYEEATRALYQGDRQVFLKMIQDYPKDIREYLIQKTQNIF
;
A
#
# COMPACT_ATOMS: atom_id res chain seq x y z
N MET A 1 -2.64 1.31 -14.16
CA MET A 1 -1.95 2.58 -13.85
C MET A 1 -0.91 2.26 -12.79
N ASN A 2 0.33 2.74 -12.90
CA ASN A 2 1.29 2.64 -11.78
C ASN A 2 0.80 3.60 -10.71
N ILE A 3 0.10 3.06 -9.70
CA ILE A 3 -0.25 3.83 -8.51
C ILE A 3 1.08 4.12 -7.83
N GLN A 4 1.43 5.40 -7.75
CA GLN A 4 2.66 5.81 -7.09
C GLN A 4 2.60 5.36 -5.63
N THR A 5 3.55 4.53 -5.21
CA THR A 5 3.62 4.02 -3.85
C THR A 5 3.88 5.19 -2.90
N THR A 6 3.05 5.32 -1.88
CA THR A 6 3.17 6.39 -0.88
C THR A 6 3.51 5.80 0.47
N TYR A 7 4.11 6.63 1.29
CA TYR A 7 4.58 6.27 2.62
C TYR A 7 4.17 7.35 3.60
N THR A 8 3.85 6.92 4.81
CA THR A 8 3.51 7.81 5.92
C THR A 8 4.48 7.60 7.07
N ALA A 9 5.03 8.69 7.60
CA ALA A 9 5.96 8.70 8.72
C ALA A 9 5.27 9.12 10.01
N PHE A 10 5.52 8.38 11.08
CA PHE A 10 5.05 8.66 12.44
C PHE A 10 6.23 8.84 13.39
N SER A 11 6.08 9.78 14.34
CA SER A 11 6.94 9.90 15.52
C SER A 11 6.04 9.68 16.74
N GLY A 12 6.24 8.55 17.41
CA GLY A 12 5.31 8.06 18.42
C GLY A 12 3.90 7.91 17.84
N ASN A 13 2.95 8.69 18.37
CA ASN A 13 1.56 8.68 17.94
C ASN A 13 1.19 9.82 16.98
N SER A 14 2.16 10.64 16.57
CA SER A 14 1.93 11.81 15.70
C SER A 14 2.36 11.53 14.27
N LEU A 15 1.51 11.90 13.30
CA LEU A 15 1.83 11.83 11.88
C LEU A 15 2.71 13.03 11.52
N ILE A 16 3.88 12.76 10.97
CA ILE A 16 4.87 13.79 10.66
C ILE A 16 4.78 14.23 9.21
N ALA A 17 4.70 13.27 8.30
CA ALA A 17 4.64 13.55 6.87
C ALA A 17 4.11 12.34 6.09
N ASN A 18 3.62 12.59 4.89
CA ASN A 18 3.31 11.58 3.89
C ASN A 18 3.88 11.98 2.52
N GLY A 19 4.06 11.00 1.65
CA GLY A 19 4.48 11.22 0.26
C GLY A 19 5.27 10.06 -0.33
N THR A 20 6.01 10.36 -1.40
CA THR A 20 6.95 9.42 -2.00
C THR A 20 8.16 9.18 -1.07
N PRO A 21 8.96 8.11 -1.26
CA PRO A 21 10.16 7.89 -0.47
C PRO A 21 11.10 9.10 -0.46
N THR A 22 11.31 9.71 -1.65
CA THR A 22 12.17 10.89 -1.81
C THR A 22 11.62 12.09 -1.06
N ASP A 23 10.34 12.42 -1.27
CA ASP A 23 9.71 13.57 -0.62
C ASP A 23 9.68 13.40 0.90
N LEU A 24 9.39 12.19 1.36
CA LEU A 24 9.30 11.86 2.77
C LEU A 24 10.69 11.98 3.42
N ALA A 25 11.73 11.40 2.82
CA ALA A 25 13.09 11.50 3.34
C ALA A 25 13.57 12.96 3.46
N LEU A 26 13.31 13.78 2.43
CA LEU A 26 13.66 15.20 2.44
C LEU A 26 12.85 16.00 3.46
N LYS A 27 11.55 15.72 3.62
CA LYS A 27 10.70 16.35 4.65
C LYS A 27 11.21 16.04 6.05
N ILE A 28 11.48 14.77 6.34
CA ILE A 28 11.94 14.33 7.66
C ILE A 28 13.32 14.92 7.99
N LYS A 29 14.25 14.93 7.04
CA LYS A 29 15.59 15.49 7.24
C LYS A 29 15.59 16.97 7.65
N ARG A 30 14.56 17.72 7.26
CA ARG A 30 14.42 19.15 7.57
C ARG A 30 13.84 19.42 8.96
N ILE A 31 13.38 18.39 9.66
CA ILE A 31 12.79 18.52 11.00
C ILE A 31 13.94 18.58 12.03
N PRO A 32 14.14 19.72 12.71
CA PRO A 32 15.16 19.82 13.75
C PRO A 32 14.73 19.00 14.97
N GLN A 33 15.62 18.14 15.45
CA GLN A 33 15.48 17.32 16.67
C GLN A 33 14.28 16.36 16.68
N ILE A 34 14.48 15.20 16.05
CA ILE A 34 13.59 14.05 16.24
C ILE A 34 14.07 13.31 17.50
N THR A 35 13.31 13.39 18.58
CA THR A 35 13.64 12.76 19.87
C THR A 35 13.17 11.31 19.96
N GLU A 36 12.14 10.94 19.20
CA GLU A 36 11.59 9.58 19.15
C GLU A 36 11.95 8.88 17.84
N ASN A 37 11.95 7.55 17.84
CA ASN A 37 12.20 6.80 16.62
C ASN A 37 11.06 7.05 15.60
N ILE A 38 11.42 7.28 14.33
CA ILE A 38 10.44 7.46 13.25
C ILE A 38 10.10 6.11 12.64
N LEU A 39 8.81 5.83 12.54
CA LEU A 39 8.28 4.65 11.86
C LEU A 39 7.71 5.06 10.51
N PHE A 40 8.11 4.36 9.46
CA PHE A 40 7.63 4.59 8.10
C PHE A 40 6.77 3.43 7.64
N PHE A 41 5.57 3.72 7.15
CA PHE A 41 4.63 2.69 6.67
C PHE A 41 4.36 2.88 5.20
N ASN A 42 4.44 1.79 4.44
CA ASN A 42 3.92 1.72 3.08
C ASN A 42 2.39 1.79 3.13
N ASP A 43 1.83 2.79 2.47
CA ASP A 43 0.39 3.09 2.54
C ASP A 43 -0.50 2.06 1.85
N GLN A 44 0.06 1.27 0.93
CA GLN A 44 -0.63 0.24 0.17
C GLN A 44 -0.54 -1.12 0.86
N THR A 45 0.56 -1.43 1.55
CA THR A 45 0.81 -2.76 2.12
C THR A 45 0.82 -2.80 3.65
N GLY A 46 0.81 -1.63 4.31
CA GLY A 46 0.93 -1.51 5.76
C GLY A 46 2.28 -1.94 6.32
N GLN A 47 3.25 -2.30 5.46
CA GLN A 47 4.57 -2.75 5.91
C GLN A 47 5.36 -1.57 6.44
N GLN A 48 6.00 -1.78 7.59
CA GLN A 48 7.05 -0.89 8.04
C GLN A 48 8.27 -1.03 7.12
N ILE A 49 8.89 0.10 6.80
CA ILE A 49 10.14 0.17 6.05
C ILE A 49 11.17 1.04 6.78
N ASP A 50 12.43 0.86 6.44
CA ASP A 50 13.51 1.74 6.90
C ASP A 50 13.94 2.66 5.76
N LEU A 51 13.90 3.97 6.00
CA LEU A 51 14.44 4.96 5.07
C LEU A 51 15.81 5.44 5.58
N ASP A 52 16.80 5.35 4.70
CA ASP A 52 18.13 5.94 4.86
C ASP A 52 18.08 7.44 4.57
N LEU A 53 18.08 8.20 5.65
CA LEU A 53 18.06 9.67 5.66
C LEU A 53 19.47 10.29 5.64
N SER A 54 20.52 9.47 5.52
CA SER A 54 21.91 9.93 5.52
C SER A 54 22.32 10.56 4.19
N GLY A 55 23.30 11.47 4.27
CA GLY A 55 23.86 12.18 3.12
C GLY A 55 23.17 13.52 2.83
N SER A 56 23.62 14.18 1.77
CA SER A 56 23.08 15.41 1.20
C SER A 56 21.69 15.19 0.56
N ASP A 57 20.95 16.28 0.32
CA ASP A 57 19.64 16.21 -0.33
C ASP A 57 19.74 15.58 -1.73
N HIS A 58 20.84 15.84 -2.42
CA HIS A 58 21.12 15.26 -3.73
C HIS A 58 21.36 13.74 -3.66
N GLU A 59 22.10 13.25 -2.65
CA GLU A 59 22.32 11.81 -2.45
C GLU A 59 21.01 11.08 -2.12
N ILE A 60 20.15 11.69 -1.30
CA ILE A 60 18.81 11.15 -0.99
C ILE A 60 17.95 11.08 -2.26
N GLN A 61 17.94 12.15 -3.06
CA GLN A 61 17.23 12.17 -4.34
C GLN A 61 17.71 11.05 -5.25
N GLN A 62 19.02 10.89 -5.42
CA GLN A 62 19.56 9.82 -6.26
C GLN A 62 19.22 8.42 -5.73
N ARG A 63 19.25 8.22 -4.41
CA ARG A 63 18.94 6.94 -3.76
C ARG A 63 17.50 6.50 -4.00
N TYR A 64 16.56 7.44 -3.95
CA TYR A 64 15.13 7.16 -4.03
C TYR A 64 14.47 7.54 -5.36
N SER A 65 15.25 8.06 -6.32
CA SER A 65 14.75 8.25 -7.68
C SER A 65 14.39 6.91 -8.27
N GLU A 66 13.20 6.82 -8.88
CA GLU A 66 12.89 5.68 -9.73
C GLU A 66 13.98 5.58 -10.81
N PRO A 67 14.53 4.38 -11.09
CA PRO A 67 15.50 4.23 -12.16
C PRO A 67 14.82 4.68 -13.46
N GLU A 68 15.27 5.82 -14.00
CA GLU A 68 14.86 6.30 -15.31
C GLU A 68 14.94 5.11 -16.29
N PRO A 69 13.83 4.71 -16.92
CA PRO A 69 13.87 3.62 -17.87
C PRO A 69 14.79 4.07 -19.00
N THR A 70 16.01 3.52 -19.03
CA THR A 70 16.98 3.79 -20.10
C THR A 70 16.25 3.64 -21.43
N LYS A 71 16.03 4.76 -22.12
CA LYS A 71 15.31 4.83 -23.40
C LYS A 71 16.15 4.08 -24.45
N LYS A 72 16.03 2.76 -24.49
CA LYS A 72 16.55 1.96 -25.60
C LYS A 72 15.68 2.29 -26.80
N VAL A 73 16.28 2.97 -27.78
CA VAL A 73 15.66 3.27 -29.07
C VAL A 73 15.32 1.94 -29.75
N GLY A 74 14.03 1.60 -29.77
CA GLY A 74 13.50 0.33 -30.28
C GLY A 74 12.04 0.13 -29.89
N ARG A 75 11.34 -0.81 -30.54
CA ARG A 75 9.94 -1.15 -30.24
C ARG A 75 9.78 -1.35 -28.72
N PRO A 76 8.80 -0.69 -28.06
CA PRO A 76 8.61 -0.82 -26.63
C PRO A 76 8.50 -2.31 -26.25
N LYS A 77 9.46 -2.83 -25.47
CA LYS A 77 9.30 -4.15 -24.87
C LYS A 77 8.10 -4.05 -23.93
N LEU A 78 7.08 -4.88 -24.14
CA LEU A 78 5.88 -4.89 -23.28
C LEU A 78 6.17 -5.26 -21.81
N GLY A 79 7.42 -5.57 -21.45
CA GLY A 79 7.81 -5.95 -20.09
C GLY A 79 7.22 -7.28 -19.63
N VAL A 80 6.79 -8.16 -20.56
CA VAL A 80 6.14 -9.43 -20.19
C VAL A 80 7.17 -10.40 -19.63
N ILE A 81 6.90 -10.94 -18.45
CA ILE A 81 7.62 -12.07 -17.87
C ILE A 81 6.74 -13.30 -18.04
N SER A 82 7.25 -14.33 -18.72
CA SER A 82 6.52 -15.58 -18.92
C SER A 82 6.62 -16.46 -17.67
N ARG A 83 5.48 -16.99 -17.22
CA ARG A 83 5.36 -18.02 -16.19
C ARG A 83 4.27 -19.02 -16.60
N GLU A 84 4.39 -20.24 -16.11
CA GLU A 84 3.39 -21.29 -16.36
C GLU A 84 2.18 -21.11 -15.44
N ILE A 85 0.98 -21.32 -15.98
CA ILE A 85 -0.28 -21.34 -15.24
C ILE A 85 -1.06 -22.60 -15.62
N THR A 86 -1.76 -23.16 -14.64
CA THR A 86 -2.65 -24.31 -14.86
C THR A 86 -4.07 -23.87 -14.60
N LEU A 87 -4.96 -24.07 -15.58
CA LEU A 87 -6.37 -23.70 -15.51
C LEU A 87 -7.27 -24.92 -15.77
N GLN A 88 -8.51 -24.87 -15.25
CA GLN A 88 -9.52 -25.88 -15.55
C GLN A 88 -9.89 -25.86 -17.04
N LYS A 89 -10.26 -27.02 -17.60
CA LYS A 89 -10.65 -27.15 -19.01
C LYS A 89 -11.66 -26.09 -19.46
N LYS A 90 -12.73 -25.88 -18.67
CA LYS A 90 -13.76 -24.87 -18.96
C LYS A 90 -13.21 -23.43 -19.13
N HIS A 91 -12.10 -23.10 -18.46
CA HIS A 91 -11.46 -21.79 -18.59
C HIS A 91 -10.67 -21.69 -19.89
N TRP A 92 -9.99 -22.76 -20.30
CA TRP A 92 -9.32 -22.83 -21.61
C TRP A 92 -10.34 -22.76 -22.74
N ASP A 93 -11.40 -23.57 -22.67
CA ASP A 93 -12.49 -23.57 -23.66
C ASP A 93 -13.11 -22.16 -23.83
N TRP A 94 -13.21 -21.38 -22.74
CA TRP A 94 -13.68 -19.99 -22.79
C TRP A 94 -12.64 -19.00 -23.32
N LEU A 95 -11.36 -19.18 -22.97
CA LEU A 95 -10.25 -18.33 -23.47
C LEU A 95 -10.02 -18.51 -24.97
N ASP A 96 -10.18 -19.72 -25.49
CA ASP A 96 -10.00 -20.05 -26.92
C ASP A 96 -11.11 -19.45 -27.80
N GLN A 97 -12.26 -19.11 -27.22
CA GLN A 97 -13.35 -18.41 -27.92
C GLN A 97 -13.10 -16.89 -28.07
N GLN A 98 -12.08 -16.35 -27.39
CA GLN A 98 -11.82 -14.92 -27.40
C GLN A 98 -11.10 -14.51 -28.69
N SER A 99 -11.40 -13.31 -29.20
CA SER A 99 -10.75 -12.76 -30.40
C SER A 99 -9.29 -12.32 -30.15
N ALA A 100 -8.88 -12.20 -28.89
CA ALA A 100 -7.53 -11.86 -28.47
C ALA A 100 -6.84 -13.08 -27.82
N SER A 101 -5.51 -13.08 -27.76
CA SER A 101 -4.77 -14.17 -27.13
C SER A 101 -5.16 -14.35 -25.65
N ALA A 102 -5.10 -15.58 -25.15
CA ALA A 102 -5.40 -15.91 -23.76
C ALA A 102 -4.65 -14.97 -22.78
N SER A 103 -3.35 -14.73 -23.01
CA SER A 103 -2.55 -13.81 -22.19
C SER A 103 -3.01 -12.36 -22.25
N ALA A 104 -3.58 -11.89 -23.37
CA ALA A 104 -4.14 -10.54 -23.45
C ALA A 104 -5.47 -10.42 -22.68
N VAL A 105 -6.33 -11.44 -22.78
CA VAL A 105 -7.61 -11.48 -22.07
C VAL A 105 -7.39 -11.59 -20.57
N ILE A 106 -6.52 -12.51 -20.12
CA ILE A 106 -6.18 -12.67 -18.71
C ILE A 106 -5.62 -11.36 -18.14
N ARG A 107 -4.69 -10.69 -18.83
CA ARG A 107 -4.18 -9.38 -18.39
C ARG A 107 -5.30 -8.36 -18.24
N LYS A 108 -6.22 -8.27 -19.21
CA LYS A 108 -7.37 -7.33 -19.12
C LYS A 108 -8.28 -7.64 -17.93
N LEU A 109 -8.53 -8.91 -17.63
CA LEU A 109 -9.31 -9.32 -16.45
C LEU A 109 -8.59 -8.95 -15.15
N ILE A 110 -7.28 -9.21 -15.07
CA ILE A 110 -6.44 -8.84 -13.93
C ILE A 110 -6.40 -7.32 -13.77
N ASP A 111 -6.17 -6.56 -14.84
CA ASP A 111 -6.16 -5.10 -14.81
C ASP A 111 -7.51 -4.56 -14.32
N LYS A 112 -8.62 -5.17 -14.74
CA LYS A 112 -9.94 -4.79 -14.24
C LYS A 112 -10.07 -5.03 -12.74
N ALA A 113 -9.64 -6.19 -12.24
CA ALA A 113 -9.70 -6.51 -10.82
C ALA A 113 -8.74 -5.63 -9.98
N LEU A 114 -7.52 -5.40 -10.46
CA LEU A 114 -6.53 -4.54 -9.80
C LEU A 114 -7.01 -3.10 -9.68
N ASN A 115 -7.67 -2.58 -10.72
CA ASN A 115 -8.19 -1.21 -10.73
C ASN A 115 -9.57 -1.08 -10.05
N ASP A 116 -10.16 -2.18 -9.56
CA ASP A 116 -11.43 -2.18 -8.84
C ASP A 116 -11.18 -2.18 -7.33
N PRO A 117 -11.25 -1.02 -6.65
CA PRO A 117 -11.01 -0.94 -5.21
C PRO A 117 -12.02 -1.76 -4.39
N THR A 118 -13.19 -2.09 -4.96
CA THR A 118 -14.24 -2.87 -4.30
C THR A 118 -14.12 -4.38 -4.54
N SER A 119 -13.10 -4.82 -5.28
CA SER A 119 -12.86 -6.24 -5.46
C SER A 119 -12.49 -6.90 -4.13
N GLU A 120 -12.97 -8.13 -3.92
CA GLU A 120 -12.71 -8.89 -2.69
C GLU A 120 -11.21 -8.99 -2.36
N SER A 121 -10.37 -9.16 -3.40
CA SER A 121 -8.92 -9.17 -3.25
C SER A 121 -8.37 -7.83 -2.75
N ASN A 122 -8.83 -6.71 -3.30
CA ASN A 122 -8.34 -5.38 -2.89
C ASN A 122 -8.83 -5.02 -1.48
N ILE A 123 -10.06 -5.38 -1.13
CA ILE A 123 -10.60 -5.26 0.24
C ILE A 123 -9.75 -6.09 1.21
N MET A 124 -9.42 -7.34 0.87
CA MET A 124 -8.57 -8.19 1.71
C MET A 124 -7.17 -7.60 1.89
N LEU A 125 -6.56 -7.09 0.81
CA LEU A 125 -5.25 -6.43 0.89
C LEU A 125 -5.30 -5.17 1.77
N ALA A 126 -6.36 -4.36 1.66
CA ALA A 126 -6.55 -3.18 2.49
C ALA A 126 -6.75 -3.55 3.98
N LYS A 127 -7.48 -4.64 4.28
CA LYS A 127 -7.59 -5.19 5.64
C LYS A 127 -6.23 -5.60 6.18
N GLN A 128 -5.45 -6.37 5.41
CA GLN A 128 -4.11 -6.81 5.82
C GLN A 128 -3.14 -5.63 6.01
N ALA A 129 -3.20 -4.62 5.15
CA ALA A 129 -2.39 -3.42 5.28
C ALA A 129 -2.75 -2.64 6.57
N THR A 130 -4.04 -2.45 6.83
CA THR A 130 -4.51 -1.78 8.04
C THR A 130 -4.11 -2.57 9.29
N ASP A 131 -4.30 -3.89 9.28
CA ASP A 131 -3.95 -4.78 10.39
C ASP A 131 -2.45 -4.76 10.72
N ARG A 132 -1.58 -4.74 9.71
CA ARG A 132 -0.13 -4.59 9.91
C ARG A 132 0.24 -3.27 10.58
N PHE A 133 -0.34 -2.17 10.12
CA PHE A 133 -0.15 -0.87 10.76
C PHE A 133 -0.67 -0.90 12.21
N MET A 134 -1.87 -1.44 12.42
CA MET A 134 -2.48 -1.54 13.75
C MET A 134 -1.60 -2.37 14.70
N SER A 135 -1.11 -3.53 14.26
CA SER A 135 -0.22 -4.38 15.04
C SER A 135 1.09 -3.69 15.43
N ALA A 136 1.63 -2.82 14.57
CA ALA A 136 2.86 -2.08 14.85
C ALA A 136 2.64 -0.88 15.79
N MET A 137 1.51 -0.17 15.64
CA MET A 137 1.26 1.11 16.31
C MET A 137 0.41 1.01 17.58
N LEU A 138 -0.41 -0.02 17.70
CA LEU A 138 -1.50 -0.08 18.68
C LEU A 138 -1.28 -1.13 19.78
N GLY A 139 -0.08 -1.68 19.93
CA GLY A 139 0.20 -2.88 20.72
C GLY A 139 -0.59 -3.04 22.03
N ASN A 140 -0.58 -2.04 22.92
CA ASN A 140 -1.31 -2.07 24.21
C ASN A 140 -2.52 -1.11 24.24
N MET A 141 -2.99 -0.65 23.09
CA MET A 141 -4.15 0.24 23.04
C MET A 141 -5.43 -0.51 23.39
N PRO A 142 -6.39 0.16 24.06
CA PRO A 142 -7.67 -0.44 24.39
C PRO A 142 -8.41 -0.89 23.12
N ASN A 143 -9.20 -1.95 23.23
CA ASN A 143 -10.08 -2.44 22.16
C ASN A 143 -9.39 -2.84 20.85
N TYR A 144 -8.07 -3.04 20.84
CA TYR A 144 -7.32 -3.40 19.63
C TYR A 144 -7.87 -4.69 18.98
N GLU A 145 -8.12 -5.73 19.78
CA GLU A 145 -8.64 -7.01 19.27
C GLU A 145 -10.05 -6.87 18.68
N GLU A 146 -10.91 -6.09 19.35
CA GLU A 146 -12.26 -5.78 18.88
C GLU A 146 -12.23 -4.95 17.59
N ALA A 147 -11.32 -4.00 17.48
CA ALA A 147 -11.11 -3.21 16.28
C ALA A 147 -10.67 -4.10 15.11
N THR A 148 -9.69 -4.98 15.31
CA THR A 148 -9.25 -5.94 14.27
C THR A 148 -10.38 -6.89 13.88
N ARG A 149 -11.18 -7.36 14.85
CA ARG A 149 -12.35 -8.22 14.55
C ARG A 149 -13.39 -7.49 13.69
N ALA A 150 -13.71 -6.24 14.01
CA ALA A 150 -14.64 -5.42 13.24
C ALA A 150 -14.13 -5.11 11.82
N LEU A 151 -12.82 -4.84 11.68
CA LEU A 151 -12.14 -4.66 10.39
C LEU A 151 -12.36 -5.86 9.47
N TYR A 152 -12.10 -7.07 9.97
CA TYR A 152 -12.25 -8.29 9.16
C TYR A 152 -13.72 -8.64 8.88
N GLN A 153 -14.63 -8.36 9.81
CA GLN A 153 -16.08 -8.51 9.61
C GLN A 153 -16.66 -7.49 8.61
N GLY A 154 -15.95 -6.39 8.32
CA GLY A 154 -16.50 -5.32 7.49
C GLY A 154 -17.50 -4.42 8.23
N ASP A 155 -17.49 -4.41 9.57
CA ASP A 155 -18.39 -3.60 10.37
C ASP A 155 -17.78 -2.22 10.66
N ARG A 156 -18.10 -1.25 9.80
CA ARG A 156 -17.62 0.12 9.91
C ARG A 156 -18.01 0.79 11.21
N GLN A 157 -19.25 0.57 11.69
CA GLN A 157 -19.75 1.28 12.87
C GLN A 157 -19.03 0.80 14.13
N VAL A 158 -18.88 -0.51 14.26
CA VAL A 158 -18.13 -1.10 15.38
C VAL A 158 -16.66 -0.71 15.29
N PHE A 159 -16.04 -0.76 14.12
CA PHE A 159 -14.64 -0.36 13.93
C PHE A 159 -14.38 1.08 14.40
N LEU A 160 -15.17 2.04 13.92
CA LEU A 160 -15.02 3.45 14.29
C LEU A 160 -15.23 3.70 15.79
N LYS A 161 -16.13 2.94 16.43
CA LYS A 161 -16.34 2.99 17.88
C LYS A 161 -15.13 2.48 18.65
N MET A 162 -14.50 1.39 18.22
CA MET A 162 -13.36 0.80 18.92
C MET A 162 -12.12 1.70 18.89
N ILE A 163 -11.93 2.46 17.80
CA ILE A 163 -10.78 3.36 17.63
C ILE A 163 -11.03 4.79 18.12
N GLN A 164 -12.20 5.08 18.71
CA GLN A 164 -12.61 6.46 19.01
C GLN A 164 -11.65 7.19 19.96
N ASP A 165 -11.07 6.46 20.92
CA ASP A 165 -10.22 7.00 21.97
C ASP A 165 -8.72 6.94 21.61
N TYR A 166 -8.40 6.53 20.38
CA TYR A 166 -7.03 6.52 19.90
C TYR A 166 -6.50 7.94 19.67
N PRO A 167 -5.16 8.12 19.72
CA PRO A 167 -4.54 9.37 19.34
C PRO A 167 -5.02 9.84 17.97
N LYS A 168 -5.25 11.15 17.84
CA LYS A 168 -5.93 11.77 16.70
C LYS A 168 -5.36 11.31 15.36
N ASP A 169 -4.05 11.40 15.19
CA ASP A 169 -3.39 11.14 13.91
C ASP A 169 -3.45 9.65 13.52
N ILE A 170 -3.33 8.76 14.51
CA ILE A 170 -3.54 7.32 14.32
C ILE A 170 -4.98 7.04 13.88
N ARG A 171 -5.96 7.63 14.56
CA ARG A 171 -7.38 7.45 14.26
C ARG A 171 -7.71 7.96 12.86
N GLU A 172 -7.24 9.15 12.50
CA GLU A 172 -7.43 9.73 11.16
C GLU A 172 -6.78 8.88 10.06
N TYR A 173 -5.57 8.36 10.32
CA TYR A 173 -4.90 7.42 9.42
C TYR A 173 -5.72 6.14 9.21
N LEU A 174 -6.21 5.52 10.28
CA LEU A 174 -7.04 4.32 10.20
C LEU A 174 -8.35 4.57 9.44
N ILE A 175 -9.01 5.70 9.69
CA ILE A 175 -10.22 6.10 8.94
C ILE A 175 -9.91 6.22 7.44
N GLN A 176 -8.77 6.83 7.09
CA GLN A 176 -8.36 6.96 5.70
C GLN A 176 -8.07 5.59 5.06
N LYS A 177 -7.36 4.69 5.75
CA LYS A 177 -6.97 3.37 5.19
C LYS A 177 -8.14 2.40 5.06
N THR A 178 -9.16 2.56 5.88
CA THR A 178 -10.33 1.69 5.87
C THR A 178 -11.46 2.17 4.95
N GLN A 179 -11.31 3.31 4.27
CA GLN A 179 -12.36 3.90 3.42
C GLN A 179 -12.84 2.95 2.30
N ASN A 180 -11.94 2.15 1.72
CA ASN A 180 -12.28 1.21 0.64
C ASN A 180 -12.56 -0.21 1.15
N ILE A 181 -12.53 -0.44 2.47
CA ILE A 181 -12.82 -1.74 3.08
C ILE A 181 -14.31 -1.90 3.35
N PHE A 182 -14.96 -0.80 3.70
CA PHE A 182 -16.36 -0.73 4.15
C PHE A 182 -17.27 -0.10 3.10
#